data_AF-A0A915LYY0-F1
#
_entry.id   AF-A0A915LYY0-F1
#
_cell.length_a   1.000
_cell.length_b   1.000
_cell.length_c   1.000
_cell.angle_alpha   90.00
_cell.angle_beta   90.00
_cell.angle_gamma   90.00
#
_symmetry.space_group_name_H-M   'P 1'
#
loop_
_entity.id
_entity.type
_entity.pdbx_description
1 polymer ?
#
loop_
_entity_poly.entity_id
_entity_poly.type
_entity_poly.pdbx_seq_one_letter_code
_entity_poly.pdbx_strand_id
1 'polypeptide(L)'
;MSENQYSPLTQTVVRTLTDKLYEKRKAAALEIEKQTKELIKSNNMADVEKIISVLEQLTTTPNGNMRKGGLIGLAATAIALGSKHSAIYAVKLLEPVFTCFLDHDSRVRYFACESLYNIVKVCRASVLVKFDELFNILWNLSSDPDQNVRNGSELLDRLVKEIVISTKSFDLQNLMVVIRERIYSVDSSNKRFIISWLFSILTVPDFSVSEYFPEVLDGVFKALEDPSPAVHEITISVLTEMQNKLDPKRSDNVKLEGVINVLVIQATSQVPIVRDIAIQWLNQMFRYMDRFFPVLLDLLSDPTDEVLMLDIILITDICGQPKQQQQLDIRSLKLGDELNQE
;
A
#
# COMPACT_ATOMS: atom_id res chain seq x y z
N MET A 1 -31.80 13.59 33.24
CA MET A 1 -31.17 13.29 31.93
C MET A 1 -32.30 13.20 30.92
N SER A 2 -32.33 14.08 29.94
CA SER A 2 -33.47 14.27 29.04
C SER A 2 -33.68 13.06 28.12
N GLU A 3 -34.92 12.55 28.04
CA GLU A 3 -35.33 11.40 27.21
C GLU A 3 -34.97 11.53 25.71
N ASN A 4 -34.62 12.74 25.24
CA ASN A 4 -34.29 13.02 23.85
C ASN A 4 -32.79 12.94 23.47
N GLN A 5 -31.87 12.67 24.40
CA GLN A 5 -30.43 12.77 24.09
C GLN A 5 -29.98 11.82 22.96
N TYR A 6 -30.57 10.63 22.90
CA TYR A 6 -30.15 9.58 21.96
C TYR A 6 -31.12 9.39 20.79
N SER A 7 -32.17 10.22 20.69
CA SER A 7 -33.17 10.10 19.63
C SER A 7 -32.51 10.14 18.24
N PRO A 8 -32.86 9.23 17.32
CA PRO A 8 -34.02 8.31 17.36
C PRO A 8 -33.74 6.96 18.05
N LEU A 9 -32.54 6.72 18.57
CA LEU A 9 -32.25 5.52 19.34
C LEU A 9 -32.87 5.60 20.73
N THR A 10 -33.38 4.48 21.23
CA THR A 10 -33.88 4.42 22.60
C THR A 10 -32.72 4.32 23.59
N GLN A 11 -32.91 4.83 24.81
CA GLN A 11 -31.92 4.72 25.86
C GLN A 11 -31.57 3.26 26.19
N THR A 12 -32.52 2.34 26.04
CA THR A 12 -32.32 0.89 26.21
C THR A 12 -31.35 0.33 25.17
N VAL A 13 -31.50 0.72 23.90
CA VAL A 13 -30.59 0.29 22.82
C VAL A 13 -29.19 0.80 23.11
N VAL A 14 -29.02 2.09 23.43
CA VAL A 14 -27.71 2.67 23.76
C VAL A 14 -27.09 1.97 24.97
N ARG A 15 -27.83 1.76 26.06
CA ARG A 15 -27.34 1.04 27.24
C ARG A 15 -26.83 -0.37 26.91
N THR A 16 -27.53 -1.07 26.03
CA THR A 16 -27.17 -2.44 25.60
C THR A 16 -25.97 -2.43 24.65
N LEU A 17 -25.90 -1.42 23.77
CA LEU A 17 -24.79 -1.18 22.84
C LEU A 17 -23.48 -0.87 23.57
N THR A 18 -23.55 -0.26 24.74
CA THR A 18 -22.38 0.10 25.56
C THR A 18 -22.11 -0.90 26.70
N ASP A 19 -22.75 -2.07 26.68
CA ASP A 19 -22.54 -3.11 27.70
C ASP A 19 -21.10 -3.67 27.60
N LYS A 20 -20.58 -4.23 28.70
CA LYS A 20 -19.26 -4.87 28.74
C LYS A 20 -19.21 -6.16 27.92
N LEU A 21 -20.33 -6.87 27.77
CA LEU A 21 -20.41 -8.13 27.03
C LEU A 21 -20.57 -7.89 25.53
N TYR A 22 -19.72 -8.52 24.72
CA TYR A 22 -19.77 -8.41 23.26
C TYR A 22 -21.11 -8.83 22.65
N GLU A 23 -21.67 -9.98 23.09
CA GLU A 23 -22.94 -10.49 22.57
C GLU A 23 -24.10 -9.50 22.74
N LYS A 24 -24.12 -8.75 23.85
CA LYS A 24 -25.12 -7.70 24.05
C LYS A 24 -24.93 -6.53 23.10
N ARG A 25 -23.69 -6.09 22.90
CA ARG A 25 -23.38 -5.03 21.91
C ARG A 25 -23.80 -5.45 20.51
N LYS A 26 -23.53 -6.69 20.13
CA LYS A 26 -23.93 -7.28 18.85
C LYS A 26 -25.45 -7.32 18.68
N ALA A 27 -26.18 -7.74 19.71
CA ALA A 27 -27.65 -7.73 19.69
C ALA A 27 -28.21 -6.31 19.50
N ALA A 28 -27.66 -5.31 20.21
CA ALA A 28 -28.05 -3.91 20.03
C ALA A 28 -27.71 -3.37 18.64
N ALA A 29 -26.56 -3.76 18.08
CA ALA A 29 -26.15 -3.37 16.73
C ALA A 29 -27.12 -3.92 15.66
N LEU A 30 -27.60 -5.15 15.81
CA LEU A 30 -28.62 -5.72 14.91
C LEU A 30 -29.95 -4.96 14.99
N GLU A 31 -30.35 -4.49 16.17
CA GLU A 31 -31.54 -3.65 16.31
C GLU A 31 -31.36 -2.30 15.62
N ILE A 32 -30.18 -1.67 15.76
CA ILE A 32 -29.84 -0.42 15.05
C ILE A 32 -29.85 -0.63 13.54
N GLU A 33 -29.34 -1.77 13.04
CA GLU A 33 -29.38 -2.11 11.61
C GLU A 33 -30.83 -2.18 11.12
N LYS A 34 -31.70 -2.88 11.86
CA LYS A 34 -33.12 -3.01 11.53
C LYS A 34 -33.83 -1.66 11.54
N GLN A 35 -33.65 -0.87 12.58
CA GLN A 35 -34.23 0.47 12.71
C GLN A 35 -33.77 1.38 11.56
N THR A 36 -32.48 1.36 11.22
CA THR A 36 -31.91 2.14 10.12
C THR A 36 -32.56 1.74 8.78
N LYS A 37 -32.74 0.44 8.52
CA LYS A 37 -33.43 -0.06 7.31
C LYS A 37 -34.88 0.42 7.23
N GLU A 38 -35.59 0.47 8.35
CA GLU A 38 -36.98 0.97 8.41
C GLU A 38 -37.06 2.47 8.12
N LEU A 39 -36.11 3.26 8.64
CA LEU A 39 -36.02 4.70 8.36
C LEU A 39 -35.72 4.97 6.88
N ILE A 40 -34.80 4.21 6.27
CA ILE A 40 -34.49 4.30 4.83
C ILE A 40 -35.73 3.98 3.99
N LYS A 41 -36.46 2.90 4.32
CA LYS A 41 -37.71 2.53 3.64
C LYS A 41 -38.78 3.62 3.74
N SER A 42 -38.81 4.33 4.87
CA SER A 42 -39.73 5.44 5.14
C SER A 42 -39.22 6.78 4.59
N ASN A 43 -38.09 6.78 3.86
CA ASN A 43 -37.41 7.98 3.34
C ASN A 43 -37.07 9.03 4.42
N ASN A 44 -36.90 8.60 5.67
CA ASN A 44 -36.56 9.47 6.79
C ASN A 44 -35.04 9.52 7.00
N MET A 45 -34.35 10.15 6.06
CA MET A 45 -32.88 10.25 6.07
C MET A 45 -32.36 11.15 7.20
N ALA A 46 -33.16 12.13 7.65
CA ALA A 46 -32.80 13.01 8.75
C ALA A 46 -32.57 12.24 10.06
N ASP A 47 -33.40 11.24 10.35
CA ASP A 47 -33.22 10.41 11.53
C ASP A 47 -32.06 9.41 11.37
N VAL A 48 -31.74 8.96 10.15
CA VAL A 48 -30.50 8.20 9.89
C VAL A 48 -29.26 9.04 10.21
N GLU A 49 -29.24 10.32 9.83
CA GLU A 49 -28.13 11.22 10.19
C GLU A 49 -27.99 11.41 11.70
N LYS A 50 -29.11 11.49 12.42
CA LYS A 50 -29.10 11.55 13.89
C LYS A 50 -28.55 10.26 14.51
N ILE A 51 -28.89 9.08 13.96
CA ILE A 51 -28.30 7.80 14.41
C ILE A 51 -26.77 7.86 14.27
N ILE A 52 -26.26 8.24 13.10
CA ILE A 52 -24.81 8.36 12.86
C ILE A 52 -24.18 9.33 13.87
N SER A 53 -24.81 10.49 14.09
CA SER A 53 -24.33 11.52 15.01
C SER A 53 -24.26 11.03 16.47
N VAL A 54 -25.27 10.28 16.93
CA VAL A 54 -25.26 9.67 18.27
C VAL A 54 -24.14 8.64 18.40
N LEU A 55 -23.93 7.81 17.37
CA LEU A 55 -22.90 6.78 17.38
C LEU A 55 -21.48 7.36 17.34
N GLU A 56 -21.27 8.42 16.57
CA GLU A 56 -20.04 9.22 16.56
C GLU A 56 -19.75 9.81 17.95
N GLN A 57 -20.76 10.35 18.64
CA GLN A 57 -20.55 10.84 20.01
C GLN A 57 -20.10 9.73 20.95
N LEU A 58 -20.55 8.49 20.76
CA LEU A 58 -20.11 7.36 21.58
C LEU A 58 -18.62 7.03 21.36
N THR A 59 -18.09 7.18 20.13
CA THR A 59 -16.68 6.86 19.81
C THR A 59 -15.68 7.84 20.43
N THR A 60 -16.12 9.03 20.83
CA THR A 60 -15.27 10.06 21.43
C THR A 60 -15.34 10.09 22.97
N THR A 61 -16.18 9.26 23.59
CA THR A 61 -16.33 9.25 25.05
C THR A 61 -15.12 8.64 25.77
N PRO A 62 -14.85 9.02 27.04
CA PRO A 62 -13.76 8.43 27.83
C PRO A 62 -13.92 6.94 28.14
N ASN A 63 -15.13 6.38 28.04
CA ASN A 63 -15.41 4.99 28.39
C ASN A 63 -15.15 4.04 27.20
N GLY A 64 -14.19 3.13 27.33
CA GLY A 64 -13.83 2.19 26.27
C GLY A 64 -14.97 1.26 25.81
N ASN A 65 -15.94 0.93 26.67
CA ASN A 65 -17.12 0.14 26.24
C ASN A 65 -18.10 0.98 25.42
N MET A 66 -18.23 2.27 25.72
CA MET A 66 -19.03 3.19 24.92
C MET A 66 -18.41 3.37 23.54
N ARG A 67 -17.08 3.53 23.46
CA ARG A 67 -16.38 3.60 22.16
C ARG A 67 -16.56 2.33 21.32
N LYS A 68 -16.39 1.15 21.93
CA LYS A 68 -16.67 -0.15 21.27
C LYS A 68 -18.12 -0.25 20.79
N GLY A 69 -19.07 0.30 21.56
CA GLY A 69 -20.48 0.40 21.20
C GLY A 69 -20.73 1.31 19.99
N GLY A 70 -20.13 2.51 19.99
CA GLY A 70 -20.19 3.43 18.86
C GLY A 70 -19.64 2.80 17.58
N LEU A 71 -18.48 2.15 17.66
CA LEU A 71 -17.82 1.47 16.54
C LEU A 71 -18.72 0.38 15.90
N ILE A 72 -19.24 -0.56 16.69
CA ILE A 72 -20.11 -1.63 16.16
C ILE A 72 -21.45 -1.09 15.67
N GLY A 73 -21.97 -0.03 16.29
CA GLY A 73 -23.17 0.67 15.82
C GLY A 73 -22.97 1.33 14.46
N LEU A 74 -21.86 2.04 14.24
CA LEU A 74 -21.53 2.67 12.95
C LEU A 74 -21.43 1.63 11.84
N ALA A 75 -20.79 0.49 12.12
CA ALA A 75 -20.72 -0.63 11.19
C ALA A 75 -22.11 -1.19 10.85
N ALA A 76 -22.98 -1.37 11.83
CA ALA A 76 -24.37 -1.81 11.61
C ALA A 76 -25.19 -0.80 10.79
N THR A 77 -25.03 0.50 11.06
CA THR A 77 -25.66 1.57 10.27
C THR A 77 -25.14 1.57 8.82
N ALA A 78 -23.84 1.36 8.60
CA ALA A 78 -23.27 1.23 7.25
C ALA A 78 -23.85 0.02 6.50
N ILE A 79 -23.97 -1.14 7.15
CA ILE A 79 -24.59 -2.35 6.58
C ILE A 79 -26.06 -2.09 6.22
N ALA A 80 -26.80 -1.37 7.06
CA ALA A 80 -28.18 -1.00 6.79
C ALA A 80 -28.35 -0.05 5.59
N LEU A 81 -27.45 0.91 5.45
CA LEU A 81 -27.42 1.84 4.31
C LEU A 81 -27.23 1.10 2.97
N GLY A 82 -26.42 0.04 2.97
CA GLY A 82 -26.10 -0.74 1.78
C GLY A 82 -25.41 0.09 0.69
N SER A 83 -25.13 -0.53 -0.46
CA SER A 83 -24.42 0.12 -1.57
C SER A 83 -25.15 1.32 -2.17
N LYS A 84 -26.48 1.41 -1.99
CA LYS A 84 -27.30 2.49 -2.56
C LYS A 84 -27.14 3.82 -1.84
N HIS A 85 -26.94 3.79 -0.52
CA HIS A 85 -26.92 5.00 0.31
C HIS A 85 -25.61 5.21 1.08
N SER A 86 -24.75 4.19 1.19
CA SER A 86 -23.51 4.30 1.97
C SER A 86 -22.54 5.36 1.44
N ALA A 87 -22.49 5.55 0.12
CA ALA A 87 -21.53 6.45 -0.53
C ALA A 87 -21.58 7.89 0.02
N ILE A 88 -22.79 8.46 0.20
CA ILE A 88 -22.97 9.83 0.71
C ILE A 88 -22.61 9.98 2.20
N TYR A 89 -22.56 8.87 2.93
CA TYR A 89 -22.22 8.83 4.35
C TYR A 89 -20.78 8.35 4.60
N ALA A 90 -20.02 8.02 3.55
CA ALA A 90 -18.70 7.41 3.70
C ALA A 90 -17.80 8.19 4.66
N VAL A 91 -17.65 9.51 4.45
CA VAL A 91 -16.84 10.37 5.33
C VAL A 91 -17.36 10.36 6.77
N LYS A 92 -18.66 10.57 6.98
CA LYS A 92 -19.31 10.58 8.30
C LYS A 92 -19.19 9.24 9.04
N LEU A 93 -19.07 8.12 8.33
CA LEU A 93 -18.89 6.79 8.90
C LEU A 93 -17.43 6.48 9.20
N LEU A 94 -16.49 6.99 8.39
CA LEU A 94 -15.06 6.69 8.49
C LEU A 94 -14.36 7.49 9.59
N GLU A 95 -14.54 8.81 9.62
CA GLU A 95 -13.79 9.70 10.52
C GLU A 95 -13.94 9.35 12.01
N PRO A 96 -15.13 8.98 12.52
CA PRO A 96 -15.24 8.60 13.92
C PRO A 96 -14.45 7.33 14.26
N VAL A 97 -14.33 6.39 13.30
CA VAL A 97 -13.56 5.16 13.49
C VAL A 97 -12.06 5.43 13.43
N PHE A 98 -11.63 6.37 12.59
CA PHE A 98 -10.22 6.75 12.44
C PHE A 98 -9.60 7.20 13.77
N THR A 99 -10.33 8.02 14.52
CA THR A 99 -9.88 8.49 15.85
C THR A 99 -9.66 7.36 16.86
N CYS A 100 -10.40 6.25 16.74
CA CYS A 100 -10.28 5.11 17.64
C CYS A 100 -9.01 4.27 17.41
N PHE A 101 -8.27 4.46 16.31
CA PHE A 101 -6.96 3.82 16.13
C PHE A 101 -5.85 4.44 16.97
N LEU A 102 -6.09 5.63 17.54
CA LEU A 102 -5.15 6.28 18.46
C LEU A 102 -5.43 5.92 19.93
N ASP A 103 -6.38 5.01 20.19
CA ASP A 103 -6.78 4.65 21.54
C ASP A 103 -5.69 3.89 22.29
N HIS A 104 -5.54 4.16 23.58
CA HIS A 104 -4.61 3.41 24.44
C HIS A 104 -5.06 1.95 24.70
N ASP A 105 -6.38 1.66 24.74
CA ASP A 105 -6.90 0.29 24.88
C ASP A 105 -6.83 -0.44 23.53
N SER A 106 -5.96 -1.45 23.43
CA SER A 106 -5.79 -2.24 22.21
C SER A 106 -7.09 -2.93 21.77
N ARG A 107 -8.01 -3.21 22.69
CA ARG A 107 -9.32 -3.77 22.35
C ARG A 107 -10.19 -2.74 21.63
N VAL A 108 -10.05 -1.45 21.89
CA VAL A 108 -10.79 -0.43 21.12
C VAL A 108 -10.22 -0.39 19.70
N ARG A 109 -8.89 -0.38 19.54
CA ARG A 109 -8.23 -0.42 18.23
C ARG A 109 -8.61 -1.67 17.42
N TYR A 110 -8.66 -2.84 18.05
CA TYR A 110 -9.13 -4.09 17.44
C TYR A 110 -10.57 -3.98 16.93
N PHE A 111 -11.50 -3.47 17.76
CA PHE A 111 -12.88 -3.23 17.36
C PHE A 111 -13.00 -2.18 16.25
N ALA A 112 -12.08 -1.21 16.20
CA ALA A 112 -12.01 -0.24 15.11
C ALA A 112 -11.62 -0.91 13.79
N CYS A 113 -10.67 -1.87 13.79
CA CYS A 113 -10.35 -2.69 12.62
C CYS A 113 -11.59 -3.43 12.09
N GLU A 114 -12.32 -4.14 12.96
CA GLU A 114 -13.52 -4.90 12.57
C GLU A 114 -14.64 -3.99 12.04
N SER A 115 -14.85 -2.85 12.70
CA SER A 115 -15.91 -1.91 12.32
C SER A 115 -15.58 -1.23 11.00
N LEU A 116 -14.32 -0.79 10.83
CA LEU A 116 -13.85 -0.17 9.59
C LEU A 116 -13.91 -1.15 8.41
N TYR A 117 -13.55 -2.43 8.61
CA TYR A 117 -13.68 -3.45 7.57
C TYR A 117 -15.13 -3.54 7.06
N ASN A 118 -16.11 -3.59 7.97
CA ASN A 118 -17.52 -3.66 7.60
C ASN A 118 -17.99 -2.40 6.87
N ILE A 119 -17.54 -1.21 7.31
CA ILE A 119 -17.87 0.07 6.65
C ILE A 119 -17.27 0.12 5.24
N VAL A 120 -15.98 -0.20 5.09
CA VAL A 120 -15.25 -0.22 3.81
C VAL A 120 -15.87 -1.23 2.84
N LYS A 121 -16.26 -2.41 3.33
CA LYS A 121 -16.91 -3.45 2.53
C LYS A 121 -18.20 -2.96 1.87
N VAL A 122 -18.94 -2.07 2.53
CA VAL A 122 -20.21 -1.53 2.02
C VAL A 122 -20.00 -0.24 1.21
N CYS A 123 -19.07 0.63 1.61
CA CYS A 123 -18.83 1.92 0.95
C CYS A 123 -18.00 1.78 -0.34
N ARG A 124 -17.19 0.72 -0.48
CA ARG A 124 -16.37 0.41 -1.66
C ARG A 124 -15.53 1.61 -2.09
N ALA A 125 -15.49 1.94 -3.39
CA ALA A 125 -14.66 3.03 -3.93
C ALA A 125 -14.92 4.40 -3.27
N SER A 126 -16.09 4.61 -2.65
CA SER A 126 -16.40 5.86 -1.93
C SER A 126 -15.46 6.13 -0.75
N VAL A 127 -14.78 5.12 -0.20
CA VAL A 127 -13.82 5.33 0.89
C VAL A 127 -12.52 5.96 0.43
N LEU A 128 -12.22 5.91 -0.88
CA LEU A 128 -10.98 6.43 -1.43
C LEU A 128 -10.89 7.96 -1.39
N VAL A 129 -12.01 8.64 -1.12
CA VAL A 129 -11.99 10.09 -0.78
C VAL A 129 -11.19 10.39 0.49
N LYS A 130 -10.95 9.38 1.34
CA LYS A 130 -10.13 9.41 2.55
C LYS A 130 -8.92 8.48 2.45
N PHE A 131 -8.39 8.29 1.24
CA PHE A 131 -7.32 7.32 0.99
C PHE A 131 -6.07 7.61 1.84
N ASP A 132 -5.64 8.87 1.95
CA ASP A 132 -4.41 9.21 2.68
C ASP A 132 -4.50 8.87 4.16
N GLU A 133 -5.61 9.23 4.82
CA GLU A 133 -5.83 8.87 6.21
C GLU A 133 -5.97 7.36 6.40
N LEU A 134 -6.68 6.69 5.48
CA LEU A 134 -6.88 5.24 5.51
C LEU A 134 -5.56 4.48 5.34
N PHE A 135 -4.71 4.91 4.40
CA PHE A 135 -3.39 4.34 4.18
C PHE A 135 -2.48 4.58 5.39
N ASN A 136 -2.53 5.77 5.99
CA ASN A 136 -1.76 6.08 7.18
C ASN A 136 -2.18 5.25 8.40
N ILE A 137 -3.48 5.00 8.56
CA ILE A 137 -4.00 4.08 9.58
C ILE A 137 -3.48 2.67 9.36
N LEU A 138 -3.60 2.15 8.15
CA LEU A 138 -3.13 0.80 7.81
C LEU A 138 -1.62 0.64 8.00
N TRP A 139 -0.86 1.67 7.65
CA TRP A 139 0.57 1.76 7.94
C TRP A 139 0.85 1.61 9.44
N ASN A 140 0.22 2.43 10.28
CA ASN A 140 0.42 2.37 11.73
C ASN A 140 -0.04 1.02 12.33
N LEU A 141 -1.13 0.46 11.80
CA LEU A 141 -1.65 -0.84 12.23
C LEU A 141 -0.71 -1.99 11.91
N SER A 142 0.04 -1.91 10.81
CA SER A 142 0.99 -2.96 10.43
C SER A 142 2.08 -3.18 11.49
N SER A 143 2.42 -2.15 12.26
CA SER A 143 3.39 -2.17 13.36
C SER A 143 2.77 -1.85 14.72
N ASP A 144 1.44 -2.02 14.88
CA ASP A 144 0.77 -1.79 16.18
C ASP A 144 1.43 -2.66 17.25
N PRO A 145 1.65 -2.20 18.50
CA PRO A 145 2.30 -3.01 19.53
C PRO A 145 1.52 -4.30 19.89
N ASP A 146 0.20 -4.33 19.75
CA ASP A 146 -0.64 -5.48 20.06
C ASP A 146 -0.81 -6.39 18.82
N GLN A 147 -0.35 -7.65 18.93
CA GLN A 147 -0.44 -8.62 17.84
C GLN A 147 -1.88 -8.89 17.39
N ASN A 148 -2.88 -8.83 18.28
CA ASN A 148 -4.27 -9.04 17.90
C ASN A 148 -4.77 -7.90 17.03
N VAL A 149 -4.34 -6.66 17.30
CA VAL A 149 -4.67 -5.50 16.47
C VAL A 149 -4.04 -5.64 15.09
N ARG A 150 -2.75 -6.03 15.02
CA ARG A 150 -2.07 -6.34 13.74
C ARG A 150 -2.87 -7.37 12.95
N ASN A 151 -3.19 -8.52 13.56
CA ASN A 151 -3.96 -9.60 12.93
C ASN A 151 -5.36 -9.14 12.50
N GLY A 152 -6.03 -8.33 13.33
CA GLY A 152 -7.36 -7.79 13.04
C GLY A 152 -7.37 -6.83 11.85
N SER A 153 -6.25 -6.18 11.55
CA SER A 153 -6.13 -5.24 10.43
C SER A 153 -5.91 -5.90 9.07
N GLU A 154 -5.49 -7.18 9.01
CA GLU A 154 -5.08 -7.85 7.76
C GLU A 154 -6.21 -7.94 6.72
N LEU A 155 -7.44 -8.24 7.17
CA LEU A 155 -8.60 -8.30 6.27
C LEU A 155 -8.97 -6.93 5.73
N LEU A 156 -8.81 -5.89 6.56
CA LEU A 156 -9.03 -4.51 6.14
C LEU A 156 -7.99 -4.08 5.12
N ASP A 157 -6.70 -4.30 5.38
CA ASP A 157 -5.61 -4.00 4.44
C ASP A 157 -5.85 -4.64 3.07
N ARG A 158 -6.16 -5.94 3.05
CA ARG A 158 -6.46 -6.66 1.80
C ARG A 158 -7.66 -6.07 1.06
N LEU A 159 -8.72 -5.73 1.77
CA LEU A 159 -9.93 -5.16 1.18
C LEU A 159 -9.67 -3.76 0.59
N VAL A 160 -8.89 -2.92 1.27
CA VAL A 160 -8.54 -1.60 0.74
C VAL A 160 -7.68 -1.75 -0.52
N LYS A 161 -6.70 -2.68 -0.52
CA LYS A 161 -5.94 -3.03 -1.73
C LYS A 161 -6.85 -3.47 -2.88
N GLU A 162 -7.80 -4.38 -2.63
CA GLU A 162 -8.79 -4.84 -3.62
C GLU A 162 -9.57 -3.66 -4.22
N ILE A 163 -10.02 -2.72 -3.38
CA ILE A 163 -10.76 -1.54 -3.83
C ILE A 163 -9.87 -0.62 -4.68
N VAL A 164 -8.62 -0.40 -4.26
CA VAL A 164 -7.65 0.43 -5.00
C VAL A 164 -7.39 -0.17 -6.39
N ILE A 165 -7.03 -1.46 -6.47
CA ILE A 165 -6.68 -2.10 -7.75
C ILE A 165 -7.88 -2.27 -8.70
N SER A 166 -9.11 -2.24 -8.17
CA SER A 166 -10.34 -2.31 -8.97
C SER A 166 -10.90 -0.94 -9.38
N THR A 167 -10.32 0.16 -8.88
CA THR A 167 -10.78 1.52 -9.17
C THR A 167 -9.94 2.14 -10.29
N LYS A 168 -10.53 2.22 -11.50
CA LYS A 168 -9.84 2.75 -12.69
C LYS A 168 -9.37 4.20 -12.57
N SER A 169 -10.09 5.03 -11.82
CA SER A 169 -9.77 6.44 -11.61
C SER A 169 -8.92 6.69 -10.36
N PHE A 170 -8.29 5.64 -9.81
CA PHE A 170 -7.47 5.79 -8.62
C PHE A 170 -6.21 6.59 -8.94
N ASP A 171 -5.85 7.51 -8.03
CA ASP A 171 -4.64 8.33 -8.14
C ASP A 171 -3.41 7.49 -7.79
N LEU A 172 -2.87 6.80 -8.80
CA LEU A 172 -1.64 6.01 -8.66
C LEU A 172 -0.45 6.89 -8.24
N GLN A 173 -0.38 8.13 -8.73
CA GLN A 173 0.73 9.03 -8.44
C GLN A 173 0.81 9.32 -6.94
N ASN A 174 -0.32 9.63 -6.31
CA ASN A 174 -0.38 9.86 -4.87
C ASN A 174 0.08 8.62 -4.07
N LEU A 175 -0.36 7.41 -4.43
CA LEU A 175 0.12 6.19 -3.78
C LEU A 175 1.64 5.98 -3.97
N MET A 176 2.17 6.28 -5.15
CA MET A 176 3.61 6.15 -5.41
C MET A 176 4.47 7.15 -4.63
N VAL A 177 3.95 8.35 -4.35
CA VAL A 177 4.60 9.31 -3.42
C VAL A 177 4.73 8.68 -2.04
N VAL A 178 3.64 8.13 -1.49
CA VAL A 178 3.65 7.54 -0.16
C VAL A 178 4.52 6.27 -0.10
N ILE A 179 4.55 5.45 -1.16
CA ILE A 179 5.45 4.29 -1.26
C ILE A 179 6.90 4.74 -1.18
N ARG A 180 7.29 5.73 -1.98
CA ARG A 180 8.67 6.24 -2.02
C ARG A 180 9.14 6.79 -0.68
N GLU A 181 8.28 7.53 0.01
CA GLU A 181 8.62 8.12 1.31
C GLU A 181 8.84 7.06 2.40
N ARG A 182 8.24 5.87 2.25
CA ARG A 182 8.14 4.85 3.30
C ARG A 182 8.91 3.56 3.01
N ILE A 183 9.42 3.40 1.79
CA ILE A 183 10.11 2.16 1.37
C ILE A 183 11.39 1.89 2.17
N TYR A 184 12.01 2.92 2.73
CA TYR A 184 13.22 2.85 3.56
C TYR A 184 12.94 2.64 5.06
N SER A 185 11.72 2.27 5.44
CA SER A 185 11.38 2.01 6.84
C SER A 185 12.30 0.99 7.48
N VAL A 186 12.66 1.22 8.74
CA VAL A 186 13.51 0.31 9.52
C VAL A 186 12.70 -0.83 10.13
N ASP A 187 11.44 -0.59 10.52
CA ASP A 187 10.57 -1.62 11.08
C ASP A 187 10.18 -2.66 10.01
N SER A 188 10.42 -3.94 10.31
CA SER A 188 10.16 -5.05 9.39
C SER A 188 8.68 -5.19 9.02
N SER A 189 7.76 -4.82 9.93
CA SER A 189 6.32 -4.93 9.68
C SER A 189 5.85 -3.85 8.72
N ASN A 190 6.29 -2.60 8.94
CA ASN A 190 6.07 -1.47 8.04
C ASN A 190 6.72 -1.71 6.67
N LYS A 191 7.92 -2.27 6.64
CA LYS A 191 8.61 -2.63 5.39
C LYS A 191 7.86 -3.74 4.64
N ARG A 192 7.42 -4.79 5.32
CA ARG A 192 6.56 -5.82 4.70
C ARG A 192 5.28 -5.20 4.13
N PHE A 193 4.67 -4.27 4.86
CA PHE A 193 3.46 -3.58 4.45
C PHE A 193 3.68 -2.79 3.14
N ILE A 194 4.72 -1.96 3.06
CA ILE A 194 4.95 -1.11 1.88
C ILE A 194 5.33 -1.92 0.64
N ILE A 195 6.16 -2.95 0.82
CA ILE A 195 6.53 -3.86 -0.27
C ILE A 195 5.30 -4.65 -0.74
N SER A 196 4.39 -5.03 0.16
CA SER A 196 3.11 -5.65 -0.20
C SER A 196 2.19 -4.72 -1.00
N TRP A 197 2.14 -3.43 -0.65
CA TRP A 197 1.39 -2.43 -1.41
C TRP A 197 1.97 -2.24 -2.80
N LEU A 198 3.30 -2.11 -2.92
CA LEU A 198 3.99 -2.03 -4.19
C LEU A 198 3.73 -3.28 -5.06
N PHE A 199 3.83 -4.48 -4.49
CA PHE A 199 3.50 -5.72 -5.21
C PHE A 199 2.07 -5.71 -5.75
N SER A 200 1.11 -5.27 -4.92
CA SER A 200 -0.31 -5.28 -5.28
C SER A 200 -0.60 -4.41 -6.50
N ILE A 201 -0.04 -3.20 -6.57
CA ILE A 201 -0.22 -2.30 -7.73
C ILE A 201 0.58 -2.74 -8.94
N LEU A 202 1.75 -3.33 -8.72
CA LEU A 202 2.62 -3.80 -9.79
C LEU A 202 1.91 -4.91 -10.59
N THR A 203 1.20 -5.82 -9.92
CA THR A 203 0.45 -6.90 -10.60
C THR A 203 -0.78 -6.44 -11.40
N VAL A 204 -1.14 -5.15 -11.38
CA VAL A 204 -2.26 -4.60 -12.15
C VAL A 204 -1.80 -4.17 -13.55
N PRO A 205 -2.39 -4.70 -14.64
CA PRO A 205 -1.99 -4.33 -16.01
C PRO A 205 -2.26 -2.87 -16.36
N ASP A 206 -3.36 -2.30 -15.86
CA ASP A 206 -3.81 -0.94 -16.16
C ASP A 206 -2.97 0.13 -15.44
N PHE A 207 -2.18 -0.25 -14.43
CA PHE A 207 -1.32 0.67 -13.70
C PHE A 207 0.05 0.79 -14.36
N SER A 208 0.39 2.02 -14.76
CA SER A 208 1.68 2.37 -15.36
C SER A 208 2.78 2.54 -14.30
N VAL A 209 2.99 1.53 -13.43
CA VAL A 209 3.93 1.61 -12.30
C VAL A 209 5.39 1.76 -12.77
N SER A 210 5.71 1.32 -13.99
CA SER A 210 7.08 1.27 -14.49
C SER A 210 7.77 2.63 -14.62
N GLU A 211 7.02 3.74 -14.69
CA GLU A 211 7.59 5.09 -14.71
C GLU A 211 8.25 5.49 -13.38
N TYR A 212 7.86 4.84 -12.28
CA TYR A 212 8.34 5.09 -10.93
C TYR A 212 9.48 4.16 -10.49
N PHE A 213 9.87 3.17 -11.32
CA PHE A 213 10.87 2.17 -10.94
C PHE A 213 12.19 2.78 -10.44
N PRO A 214 12.79 3.80 -11.08
CA PRO A 214 14.01 4.42 -10.57
C PRO A 214 13.88 4.96 -9.14
N GLU A 215 12.66 5.37 -8.76
CA GLU A 215 12.40 6.08 -7.51
C GLU A 215 12.17 5.11 -6.33
N VAL A 216 11.92 3.83 -6.62
CA VAL A 216 11.61 2.81 -5.59
C VAL A 216 12.56 1.62 -5.62
N LEU A 217 13.23 1.34 -6.75
CA LEU A 217 14.02 0.13 -6.93
C LEU A 217 15.13 -0.01 -5.88
N ASP A 218 15.82 1.08 -5.55
CA ASP A 218 16.85 1.08 -4.51
C ASP A 218 16.28 0.67 -3.14
N GLY A 219 15.12 1.24 -2.77
CA GLY A 219 14.39 0.85 -1.57
C GLY A 219 13.94 -0.61 -1.57
N VAL A 220 13.55 -1.16 -2.73
CA VAL A 220 13.22 -2.60 -2.87
C VAL A 220 14.47 -3.45 -2.63
N PHE A 221 15.63 -3.10 -3.21
CA PHE A 221 16.88 -3.79 -2.93
C PHE A 221 17.25 -3.72 -1.45
N LYS A 222 17.10 -2.55 -0.83
CA LYS A 222 17.35 -2.37 0.60
C LYS A 222 16.46 -3.24 1.47
N ALA A 223 15.25 -3.58 1.01
CA ALA A 223 14.36 -4.48 1.71
C ALA A 223 14.85 -5.94 1.75
N LEU A 224 15.73 -6.36 0.83
CA LEU A 224 16.41 -7.67 0.89
C LEU A 224 17.44 -7.78 2.01
N GLU A 225 17.75 -6.69 2.71
CA GLU A 225 18.64 -6.72 3.88
C GLU A 225 17.88 -6.89 5.20
N ASP A 226 16.53 -6.93 5.15
CA ASP A 226 15.71 -7.05 6.35
C ASP A 226 15.82 -8.44 6.98
N PRO A 227 16.00 -8.58 8.31
CA PRO A 227 16.15 -9.89 8.92
C PRO A 227 14.91 -10.79 8.83
N SER A 228 13.73 -10.26 8.47
CA SER A 228 12.48 -11.00 8.39
C SER A 228 12.38 -11.81 7.09
N PRO A 229 12.27 -13.15 7.15
CA PRO A 229 12.07 -13.99 5.96
C PRO A 229 10.83 -13.59 5.15
N ALA A 230 9.76 -13.17 5.83
CA ALA A 230 8.54 -12.72 5.20
C ALA A 230 8.72 -11.42 4.38
N VAL A 231 9.68 -10.56 4.76
CA VAL A 231 10.06 -9.38 3.97
C VAL A 231 10.86 -9.80 2.75
N HIS A 232 11.85 -10.68 2.92
CA HIS A 232 12.65 -11.21 1.81
C HIS A 232 11.78 -11.86 0.73
N GLU A 233 10.87 -12.77 1.10
CA GLU A 233 10.01 -13.50 0.16
C GLU A 233 9.16 -12.56 -0.71
N ILE A 234 8.53 -11.54 -0.10
CA ILE A 234 7.72 -10.59 -0.84
C ILE A 234 8.58 -9.64 -1.69
N THR A 235 9.77 -9.29 -1.22
CA THR A 235 10.71 -8.43 -1.95
C THR A 235 11.23 -9.11 -3.21
N ILE A 236 11.57 -10.39 -3.14
CA ILE A 236 11.93 -11.20 -4.32
C ILE A 236 10.77 -11.27 -5.32
N SER A 237 9.54 -11.39 -4.83
CA SER A 237 8.33 -11.39 -5.68
C SER A 237 8.16 -10.05 -6.40
N VAL A 238 8.38 -8.92 -5.71
CA VAL A 238 8.37 -7.58 -6.32
C VAL A 238 9.45 -7.44 -7.38
N LEU A 239 10.70 -7.81 -7.06
CA LEU A 239 11.82 -7.74 -8.01
C LEU A 239 11.52 -8.58 -9.27
N THR A 240 11.04 -9.80 -9.10
CA THR A 240 10.68 -10.67 -10.23
C THR A 240 9.65 -10.00 -11.15
N GLU A 241 8.61 -9.40 -10.57
CA GLU A 241 7.57 -8.74 -11.36
C GLU A 241 8.05 -7.43 -12.00
N MET A 242 8.91 -6.66 -11.31
CA MET A 242 9.55 -5.48 -11.88
C MET A 242 10.42 -5.86 -13.08
N GLN A 243 11.21 -6.94 -12.97
CA GLN A 243 12.01 -7.47 -14.07
C GLN A 243 11.13 -7.87 -15.27
N ASN A 244 10.02 -8.56 -15.03
CA ASN A 244 9.08 -8.95 -16.10
C ASN A 244 8.50 -7.75 -16.86
N LYS A 245 8.26 -6.62 -16.17
CA LYS A 245 7.77 -5.37 -16.78
C LYS A 245 8.85 -4.56 -17.46
N LEU A 246 10.12 -4.83 -17.17
CA LEU A 246 11.26 -4.20 -17.83
C LEU A 246 11.59 -4.80 -19.20
N ASP A 247 10.86 -5.81 -19.69
CA ASP A 247 11.02 -6.33 -21.05
C ASP A 247 10.85 -5.19 -22.08
N PRO A 248 11.92 -4.78 -22.79
CA PRO A 248 11.87 -3.64 -23.69
C PRO A 248 10.99 -3.86 -24.93
N LYS A 249 10.53 -5.10 -25.19
CA LYS A 249 9.48 -5.37 -26.18
C LYS A 249 8.10 -4.86 -25.76
N ARG A 250 7.93 -4.46 -24.49
CA ARG A 250 6.66 -4.06 -23.85
C ARG A 250 6.65 -2.63 -23.31
N SER A 251 7.75 -1.88 -23.42
CA SER A 251 7.99 -0.69 -22.58
C SER A 251 8.05 0.60 -23.40
N ASP A 252 6.93 1.34 -23.46
CA ASP A 252 6.92 2.69 -24.03
C ASP A 252 7.29 3.80 -23.01
N ASN A 253 7.30 3.52 -21.69
CA ASN A 253 7.39 4.58 -20.65
C ASN A 253 8.39 4.33 -19.49
N VAL A 254 9.27 3.34 -19.57
CA VAL A 254 10.26 3.11 -18.49
C VAL A 254 11.39 4.13 -18.58
N LYS A 255 11.67 4.82 -17.46
CA LYS A 255 12.88 5.64 -17.25
C LYS A 255 14.11 4.76 -17.03
N LEU A 256 14.53 4.13 -18.11
CA LEU A 256 15.48 3.03 -18.10
C LEU A 256 16.87 3.44 -17.59
N GLU A 257 17.31 4.66 -17.91
CA GLU A 257 18.55 5.28 -17.38
C GLU A 257 18.62 5.20 -15.84
N GLY A 258 17.57 5.68 -15.16
CA GLY A 258 17.51 5.66 -13.70
C GLY A 258 17.49 4.25 -13.10
N VAL A 259 16.88 3.28 -13.79
CA VAL A 259 16.90 1.88 -13.36
C VAL A 259 18.32 1.30 -13.43
N ILE A 260 19.06 1.59 -14.49
CA ILE A 260 20.45 1.11 -14.65
C ILE A 260 21.33 1.72 -13.57
N ASN A 261 21.22 3.02 -13.32
CA ASN A 261 22.05 3.68 -12.31
C ASN A 261 21.89 3.00 -10.93
N VAL A 262 20.66 2.67 -10.55
CA VAL A 262 20.40 1.89 -9.33
C VAL A 262 21.03 0.50 -9.40
N LEU A 263 20.88 -0.21 -10.52
CA LEU A 263 21.44 -1.57 -10.67
C LEU A 263 22.97 -1.60 -10.65
N VAL A 264 23.64 -0.62 -11.27
CA VAL A 264 25.11 -0.48 -11.23
C VAL A 264 25.56 -0.33 -9.78
N ILE A 265 24.92 0.59 -9.03
CA ILE A 265 25.21 0.77 -7.60
C ILE A 265 24.93 -0.52 -6.81
N GLN A 266 23.84 -1.23 -7.07
CA GLN A 266 23.48 -2.43 -6.30
C GLN A 266 24.33 -3.66 -6.66
N ALA A 267 24.91 -3.71 -7.86
CA ALA A 267 25.89 -4.74 -8.27
C ALA A 267 27.20 -4.68 -7.44
N THR A 268 27.40 -3.60 -6.68
CA THR A 268 28.54 -3.40 -5.79
C THR A 268 28.29 -3.86 -4.37
N SER A 269 27.04 -4.21 -4.07
CA SER A 269 26.59 -4.43 -2.70
C SER A 269 27.43 -5.51 -2.01
N GLN A 270 27.76 -5.26 -0.74
CA GLN A 270 28.41 -6.24 0.12
C GLN A 270 27.49 -7.42 0.43
N VAL A 271 26.19 -7.27 0.21
CA VAL A 271 25.18 -8.31 0.41
C VAL A 271 25.09 -9.17 -0.86
N PRO A 272 25.49 -10.46 -0.83
CA PRO A 272 25.61 -11.29 -2.03
C PRO A 272 24.32 -11.40 -2.84
N ILE A 273 23.17 -11.60 -2.18
CA ILE A 273 21.88 -11.73 -2.87
C ILE A 273 21.47 -10.46 -3.62
N VAL A 274 21.77 -9.27 -3.07
CA VAL A 274 21.47 -7.98 -3.72
C VAL A 274 22.33 -7.84 -4.97
N ARG A 275 23.64 -8.07 -4.82
CA ARG A 275 24.61 -8.02 -5.91
C ARG A 275 24.26 -8.99 -7.04
N ASP A 276 23.97 -10.24 -6.70
CA ASP A 276 23.69 -11.29 -7.69
C ASP A 276 22.43 -10.97 -8.51
N ILE A 277 21.37 -10.46 -7.86
CA ILE A 277 20.14 -10.04 -8.55
C ILE A 277 20.42 -8.84 -9.45
N ALA A 278 21.16 -7.83 -8.98
CA ALA A 278 21.49 -6.65 -9.78
C ALA A 278 22.30 -7.02 -11.04
N ILE A 279 23.34 -7.85 -10.89
CA ILE A 279 24.14 -8.38 -12.01
C ILE A 279 23.28 -9.21 -12.96
N GLN A 280 22.36 -10.02 -12.45
CA GLN A 280 21.44 -10.80 -13.28
C GLN A 280 20.55 -9.89 -14.15
N TRP A 281 20.05 -8.79 -13.61
CA TRP A 281 19.24 -7.83 -14.36
C TRP A 281 20.05 -7.12 -15.43
N LEU A 282 21.25 -6.62 -15.08
CA LEU A 282 22.16 -5.97 -16.02
C LEU A 282 22.51 -6.91 -17.20
N ASN A 283 22.80 -8.18 -16.92
CA ASN A 283 23.05 -9.19 -17.94
C ASN A 283 21.85 -9.49 -18.85
N GLN A 284 20.62 -9.41 -18.33
CA GLN A 284 19.42 -9.57 -19.16
C GLN A 284 19.20 -8.35 -20.05
N MET A 285 19.49 -7.15 -19.52
CA MET A 285 19.42 -5.91 -20.27
C MET A 285 20.51 -5.82 -21.34
N PHE A 286 21.63 -6.55 -21.24
CA PHE A 286 22.70 -6.56 -22.24
C PHE A 286 22.25 -6.65 -23.71
N ARG A 287 21.13 -7.31 -23.99
CA ARG A 287 20.56 -7.38 -25.36
C ARG A 287 20.21 -6.03 -25.98
N TYR A 288 20.24 -4.94 -25.21
CA TYR A 288 20.01 -3.58 -25.69
C TYR A 288 21.18 -2.63 -25.32
N MET A 289 22.41 -3.17 -25.27
CA MET A 289 23.64 -2.42 -24.98
C MET A 289 23.79 -1.13 -25.78
N ASP A 290 23.28 -1.09 -27.01
CA ASP A 290 23.23 0.11 -27.86
C ASP A 290 22.55 1.32 -27.19
N ARG A 291 21.59 1.07 -26.30
CA ARG A 291 20.89 2.12 -25.52
C ARG A 291 21.55 2.39 -24.16
N PHE A 292 22.31 1.42 -23.64
CA PHE A 292 22.86 1.43 -22.28
C PHE A 292 24.31 1.86 -22.20
N PHE A 293 25.08 1.59 -23.24
CA PHE A 293 26.51 1.83 -23.27
C PHE A 293 26.89 3.29 -23.05
N PRO A 294 26.16 4.30 -23.60
CA PRO A 294 26.44 5.70 -23.28
C PRO A 294 26.29 6.03 -21.79
N VAL A 295 25.30 5.44 -21.10
CA VAL A 295 25.10 5.65 -19.65
C VAL A 295 26.24 5.04 -18.85
N LEU A 296 26.70 3.84 -19.23
CA LEU A 296 27.88 3.22 -18.61
C LEU A 296 29.16 4.02 -18.85
N LEU A 297 29.32 4.62 -20.04
CA LEU A 297 30.45 5.50 -20.35
C LEU A 297 30.42 6.82 -19.56
N ASP A 298 29.23 7.39 -19.34
CA ASP A 298 29.07 8.58 -18.51
C ASP A 298 29.42 8.28 -17.05
N LEU A 299 29.09 7.08 -16.55
CA LEU A 299 29.48 6.64 -15.21
C LEU A 299 30.99 6.37 -15.07
N LEU A 300 31.70 5.97 -16.14
CA LEU A 300 33.18 5.95 -16.16
C LEU A 300 33.81 7.34 -16.00
N SER A 301 33.03 8.41 -16.17
CA SER A 301 33.48 9.77 -15.90
C SER A 301 33.19 10.22 -14.45
N ASP A 302 32.58 9.35 -13.63
CA ASP A 302 32.32 9.61 -12.22
C ASP A 302 33.65 9.69 -11.44
N PRO A 303 33.84 10.73 -10.60
CA PRO A 303 35.09 10.90 -9.85
C PRO A 303 35.26 9.89 -8.70
N THR A 304 34.27 9.05 -8.43
CA THR A 304 34.30 8.07 -7.34
C THR A 304 34.95 6.78 -7.83
N ASP A 305 36.12 6.43 -7.28
CA ASP A 305 36.89 5.23 -7.65
C ASP A 305 36.09 3.92 -7.58
N GLU A 306 35.10 3.85 -6.67
CA GLU A 306 34.19 2.71 -6.57
C GLU A 306 33.33 2.58 -7.85
N VAL A 307 32.58 3.63 -8.21
CA VAL A 307 31.72 3.65 -9.40
C VAL A 307 32.54 3.30 -10.66
N LEU A 308 33.70 3.93 -10.82
CA LEU A 308 34.61 3.69 -11.94
C LEU A 308 35.06 2.22 -12.04
N MET A 309 35.55 1.61 -10.94
CA MET A 309 35.97 0.21 -10.97
C MET A 309 34.82 -0.73 -11.30
N LEU A 310 33.61 -0.39 -10.87
CA LEU A 310 32.43 -1.24 -10.98
C LEU A 310 31.85 -1.18 -12.38
N ASP A 311 31.87 -0.02 -13.03
CA ASP A 311 31.60 0.09 -14.46
C ASP A 311 32.64 -0.64 -15.30
N ILE A 312 33.93 -0.56 -14.94
CA ILE A 312 34.98 -1.31 -15.65
C ILE A 312 34.75 -2.82 -15.51
N ILE A 313 34.47 -3.32 -14.31
CA ILE A 313 34.19 -4.75 -14.07
C ILE A 313 32.93 -5.16 -14.80
N LEU A 314 31.86 -4.36 -14.72
CA LEU A 314 30.59 -4.62 -15.38
C LEU A 314 30.77 -4.68 -16.89
N ILE A 315 31.42 -3.67 -17.50
CA ILE A 315 31.76 -3.65 -18.94
C ILE A 315 32.62 -4.85 -19.30
N THR A 316 33.60 -5.22 -18.46
CA THR A 316 34.48 -6.37 -18.71
C THR A 316 33.72 -7.69 -18.68
N ASP A 317 32.87 -7.92 -17.68
CA ASP A 317 32.06 -9.14 -17.55
C ASP A 317 31.04 -9.23 -18.68
N ILE A 318 30.44 -8.09 -19.01
CA ILE A 318 29.49 -7.93 -20.10
C ILE A 318 30.15 -8.22 -21.47
N CYS A 319 31.31 -7.63 -21.75
CA CYS A 319 32.02 -7.84 -23.00
C CYS A 319 32.76 -9.19 -23.04
N GLY A 320 32.99 -9.82 -21.89
CA GLY A 320 33.73 -11.08 -21.75
C GLY A 320 32.89 -12.34 -21.99
N GLN A 321 31.55 -12.26 -21.97
CA GLN A 321 30.72 -13.45 -22.17
C GLN A 321 30.61 -13.85 -23.67
N PRO A 322 30.93 -15.11 -24.06
CA PRO A 322 30.95 -15.53 -25.47
C PRO A 322 29.60 -15.39 -26.19
N LYS A 323 28.49 -15.59 -25.48
CA LYS A 323 27.13 -15.43 -26.02
C LYS A 323 26.76 -13.97 -26.27
N GLN A 324 27.36 -13.07 -25.48
CA GLN A 324 27.11 -11.63 -25.52
C GLN A 324 27.96 -10.96 -26.61
N GLN A 325 29.22 -11.40 -26.78
CA GLN A 325 30.09 -11.00 -27.90
C GLN A 325 29.48 -11.25 -29.28
N GLN A 326 28.69 -12.32 -29.45
CA GLN A 326 28.00 -12.63 -30.71
C GLN A 326 26.77 -11.76 -30.98
N GLN A 327 26.22 -11.11 -29.94
CA GLN A 327 25.02 -10.26 -30.03
C GLN A 327 25.34 -8.77 -30.07
N LEU A 328 26.57 -8.37 -29.72
CA LEU A 328 27.00 -6.99 -29.63
C LEU A 328 27.47 -6.49 -31.00
N ASP A 329 26.69 -5.63 -31.65
CA ASP A 329 27.16 -4.88 -32.82
C ASP A 329 27.89 -3.63 -32.34
N ILE A 330 29.22 -3.65 -32.37
CA ILE A 330 30.07 -2.52 -31.92
C ILE A 330 29.72 -1.22 -32.63
N ARG A 331 29.26 -1.29 -33.90
CA ARG A 331 28.87 -0.12 -34.70
C ARG A 331 27.57 0.53 -34.22
N SER A 332 26.74 -0.22 -33.49
CA SER A 332 25.49 0.29 -32.91
C SER A 332 25.71 1.12 -31.64
N LEU A 333 26.89 1.04 -31.01
CA LEU A 333 27.18 1.64 -29.71
C LEU A 333 27.46 3.15 -29.76
N LYS A 334 27.41 3.77 -30.96
CA LYS A 334 27.66 5.21 -31.19
C LYS A 334 28.93 5.73 -30.50
N LEU A 335 29.93 4.86 -30.38
CA LEU A 335 31.29 5.25 -30.04
C LEU A 335 31.73 6.22 -31.13
N GLY A 336 32.22 7.40 -30.76
CA GLY A 336 32.61 8.45 -31.72
C GLY A 336 33.45 7.91 -32.88
N ASP A 337 33.44 8.61 -34.01
CA ASP A 337 33.91 8.17 -35.35
C ASP A 337 35.35 7.59 -35.45
N GLU A 338 36.06 7.42 -34.35
CA GLU A 338 37.42 6.88 -34.26
C GLU A 338 37.50 5.34 -34.40
N LEU A 339 36.40 4.59 -34.30
CA LEU A 339 36.40 3.12 -34.46
C LEU A 339 36.00 2.62 -35.86
N ASN A 340 35.74 3.52 -36.82
CA ASN A 340 35.40 3.15 -38.20
C ASN A 340 36.61 3.06 -39.14
N GLN A 341 37.84 3.08 -38.60
CA GLN A 341 39.07 2.91 -39.37
C GLN A 341 39.82 1.66 -38.89
N GLU A 342 39.33 0.48 -39.24
CA GLU A 342 40.17 -0.71 -39.54
C GLU A 342 39.39 -1.75 -40.34
#